data_AF-A0A4R5VKE1-F1
#
_entry.id   AF-A0A4R5VKE1-F1
#
_cell.length_a   1.000
_cell.length_b   1.000
_cell.length_c   1.000
_cell.angle_alpha   90.00
_cell.angle_beta   90.00
_cell.angle_gamma   90.00
#
_symmetry.space_group_name_H-M   'P 1'
#
loop_
_entity.id
_entity.type
_entity.pdbx_description
1 polymer ?
#
loop_
_entity_poly.entity_id
_entity_poly.type
_entity_poly.pdbx_seq_one_letter_code
_entity_poly.pdbx_strand_id
1 'polypeptide(L)'
;MLQKFKEFYWDILYRLFGIKSKKAGWTSFSPLKIVPEYTVDLEKGQVTGVVKYNKKAYMTVIIDVPNDKTVVNGSLRRIHKHTKPFKKHNYIQIIKDEAEFYIENKIANPKEYYDDFFS
;
A
#
# COMPACT_ATOMS: atom_id res chain seq x y z
N MET A 1 -18.84 -35.69 -0.98
CA MET A 1 -18.00 -36.78 -1.52
C MET A 1 -17.32 -36.41 -2.84
N LEU A 2 -18.06 -35.89 -3.83
CA LEU A 2 -17.52 -35.46 -5.14
C LEU A 2 -16.40 -34.39 -5.09
N GLN A 3 -16.48 -33.44 -4.16
CA GLN A 3 -15.56 -32.28 -4.13
C GLN A 3 -14.14 -32.66 -3.68
N LYS A 4 -14.03 -33.52 -2.66
CA LYS A 4 -12.75 -34.07 -2.20
C LYS A 4 -12.03 -34.88 -3.29
N PHE A 5 -12.79 -35.61 -4.10
CA PHE A 5 -12.26 -36.38 -5.23
C PHE A 5 -11.71 -35.48 -6.34
N LYS A 6 -12.38 -34.34 -6.58
CA LYS A 6 -11.95 -33.35 -7.57
C LYS A 6 -10.67 -32.64 -7.15
N GLU A 7 -10.55 -32.27 -5.88
CA GLU A 7 -9.34 -31.65 -5.31
C GLU A 7 -8.15 -32.60 -5.38
N PHE A 8 -8.35 -33.86 -5.02
CA PHE A 8 -7.32 -34.91 -5.13
C PHE A 8 -6.86 -35.13 -6.58
N TYR A 9 -7.78 -35.14 -7.54
CA TYR A 9 -7.47 -35.27 -8.96
C TYR A 9 -6.63 -34.08 -9.48
N TRP A 10 -6.95 -32.84 -9.09
CA TRP A 10 -6.14 -31.67 -9.44
C TRP A 10 -4.76 -31.69 -8.78
N ASP A 11 -4.63 -32.20 -7.55
CA ASP A 11 -3.33 -32.36 -6.88
C ASP A 11 -2.43 -33.37 -7.61
N ILE A 12 -2.98 -34.51 -8.04
CA ILE A 12 -2.25 -35.51 -8.84
C ILE A 12 -1.79 -34.92 -10.18
N LEU A 13 -2.69 -34.23 -10.90
CA LEU A 13 -2.36 -33.59 -12.17
C LEU A 13 -1.28 -32.51 -12.04
N TYR A 14 -1.32 -31.73 -10.94
CA TYR A 14 -0.29 -30.74 -10.65
C TYR A 14 1.06 -31.39 -10.35
N ARG A 15 1.09 -32.43 -9.50
CA ARG A 15 2.33 -33.09 -9.08
C ARG A 15 3.01 -33.87 -10.21
N LEU A 16 2.24 -34.56 -11.04
CA LEU A 16 2.79 -35.43 -12.09
C LEU A 16 3.08 -34.69 -13.39
N PHE A 17 2.26 -33.69 -13.74
CA PHE A 17 2.30 -33.06 -15.06
C PHE A 17 2.46 -31.53 -15.01
N GLY A 18 2.56 -30.93 -13.82
CA GLY A 18 2.65 -29.47 -13.66
C GLY A 18 1.40 -28.71 -14.10
N ILE A 19 0.27 -29.40 -14.34
CA ILE A 19 -0.95 -28.81 -14.86
C ILE A 19 -1.61 -28.01 -13.74
N LYS A 20 -1.48 -26.67 -13.81
CA LYS A 20 -2.14 -25.76 -12.87
C LYS A 20 -3.63 -25.68 -13.17
N SER A 21 -4.43 -25.66 -12.10
CA SER A 21 -5.85 -25.32 -12.16
C SER A 21 -6.07 -24.00 -12.89
N LYS A 22 -7.09 -23.92 -13.77
CA LYS A 22 -7.50 -22.67 -14.44
C LYS A 22 -7.92 -21.55 -13.46
N LYS A 23 -8.05 -21.85 -12.17
CA LYS A 23 -8.37 -20.90 -11.09
C LYS A 23 -7.13 -20.37 -10.34
N ALA A 24 -5.92 -20.69 -10.79
CA ALA A 24 -4.71 -20.16 -10.15
C ALA A 24 -4.62 -18.65 -10.38
N GLY A 25 -4.87 -17.88 -9.31
CA GLY A 25 -4.59 -16.45 -9.30
C GLY A 25 -3.08 -16.20 -9.25
N TRP A 26 -2.65 -15.10 -9.86
CA TRP A 26 -1.26 -14.65 -9.80
C TRP A 26 -1.19 -13.39 -8.96
N THR A 27 -0.29 -13.37 -7.98
CA THR A 27 0.06 -12.17 -7.22
C THR A 27 1.43 -11.69 -7.68
N SER A 28 1.55 -10.39 -7.97
CA SER A 28 2.83 -9.76 -8.30
C SER A 28 3.17 -8.76 -7.20
N PHE A 29 4.36 -8.91 -6.63
CA PHE A 29 4.94 -7.95 -5.71
C PHE A 29 5.78 -6.96 -6.51
N SER A 30 5.54 -5.67 -6.30
CA SER A 30 6.31 -4.61 -6.95
C SER A 30 6.73 -3.60 -5.89
N PRO A 31 8.01 -3.17 -5.85
CA PRO A 31 8.45 -2.17 -4.90
C PRO A 31 7.82 -0.82 -5.21
N LEU A 32 7.46 -0.09 -4.16
CA LEU A 32 6.96 1.28 -4.29
C LEU A 32 8.12 2.19 -4.73
N LYS A 33 8.03 2.72 -5.95
CA LYS A 33 9.11 3.54 -6.55
C LYS A 33 9.22 4.95 -5.96
N ILE A 34 8.12 5.47 -5.42
CA ILE A 34 8.06 6.79 -4.83
C ILE A 34 7.42 6.59 -3.46
N VAL A 35 8.22 6.71 -2.42
CA VAL A 35 7.73 6.61 -1.04
C VAL A 35 7.12 7.96 -0.65
N PRO A 36 5.90 8.00 -0.09
CA PRO A 36 5.34 9.24 0.44
C PRO A 36 6.16 9.74 1.62
N GLU A 37 6.28 11.05 1.73
CA GLU A 37 6.83 11.69 2.93
C GLU A 37 5.67 12.01 3.89
N TYR A 38 5.85 11.72 5.17
CA TYR A 38 4.80 11.86 6.17
C TYR A 38 5.06 13.00 7.15
N THR A 39 3.98 13.65 7.56
CA THR A 39 3.95 14.59 8.69
C THR A 39 2.78 14.20 9.57
N VAL A 40 3.03 13.97 10.86
CA VAL A 40 2.04 13.49 11.82
C VAL A 40 1.75 14.58 12.85
N ASP A 41 0.47 14.88 13.05
CA ASP A 41 -0.07 15.72 14.11
C ASP A 41 -0.86 14.81 15.06
N LEU A 42 -0.18 14.36 16.13
CA LEU A 42 -0.77 13.46 17.12
C LEU A 42 -1.88 14.13 17.94
N GLU A 43 -1.82 15.45 18.14
CA GLU A 43 -2.85 16.18 18.89
C GLU A 43 -4.19 16.19 18.15
N LYS A 44 -4.13 16.38 16.83
CA LYS A 44 -5.33 16.36 15.97
C LYS A 44 -5.68 14.96 15.46
N GLY A 45 -4.80 13.97 15.62
CA GLY A 45 -4.96 12.65 15.01
C GLY A 45 -4.90 12.71 13.48
N GLN A 46 -4.10 13.64 12.93
CA GLN A 46 -4.02 13.90 11.50
C GLN A 46 -2.66 13.53 10.92
N VAL A 47 -2.67 12.92 9.74
CA VAL A 47 -1.46 12.56 9.01
C VAL A 47 -1.53 13.14 7.61
N THR A 48 -0.45 13.80 7.20
CA THR A 48 -0.29 14.31 5.83
C THR A 48 0.77 13.49 5.12
N GLY A 49 0.37 12.74 4.09
CA GLY A 49 1.26 12.04 3.17
C GLY A 49 1.47 12.85 1.88
N VAL A 50 2.72 13.11 1.51
CA VAL A 50 3.08 13.87 0.31
C VAL A 50 3.87 12.99 -0.65
N VAL A 51 3.32 12.80 -1.85
CA VAL A 51 4.00 12.10 -2.94
C VAL A 51 4.83 13.10 -3.75
N LYS A 52 6.15 13.07 -3.56
CA LYS A 52 7.11 13.94 -4.25
C LYS A 52 7.90 13.18 -5.30
N TYR A 53 8.17 13.85 -6.42
CA TYR A 53 9.09 13.35 -7.44
C TYR A 53 9.94 14.52 -7.95
N ASN A 54 11.25 14.34 -8.06
CA ASN A 54 12.20 15.40 -8.44
C ASN A 54 11.98 16.70 -7.63
N LYS A 55 11.89 16.59 -6.31
CA LYS A 55 11.64 17.70 -5.35
C LYS A 55 10.29 18.42 -5.51
N LYS A 56 9.40 17.96 -6.39
CA LYS A 56 8.07 18.55 -6.61
C LYS A 56 6.98 17.68 -6.02
N ALA A 57 6.06 18.28 -5.26
CA ALA A 57 4.86 17.60 -4.79
C ALA A 57 3.84 17.43 -5.93
N TYR A 58 3.37 16.20 -6.13
CA TYR A 58 2.36 15.88 -7.15
C TYR A 58 1.01 15.53 -6.54
N MET A 59 1.01 14.91 -5.36
CA MET A 59 -0.19 14.56 -4.62
C MET A 59 0.05 14.73 -3.13
N THR A 60 -0.94 15.27 -2.44
CA THR A 60 -0.97 15.38 -0.98
C THR A 60 -2.26 14.75 -0.51
N VAL A 61 -2.16 13.86 0.47
CA VAL A 61 -3.29 13.16 1.09
C VAL A 61 -3.26 13.51 2.56
N ILE A 62 -4.36 14.06 3.07
CA ILE A 62 -4.54 14.37 4.48
C ILE A 62 -5.57 13.38 5.01
N ILE A 63 -5.17 12.61 6.02
CA ILE A 63 -6.01 11.63 6.70
C ILE A 63 -6.27 12.16 8.11
N ASP A 64 -7.54 12.31 8.44
CA ASP A 64 -8.03 12.55 9.79
C ASP A 64 -8.58 11.23 10.31
N VAL A 65 -7.78 10.56 11.13
CA VAL A 65 -8.08 9.22 11.64
C VAL A 65 -9.29 9.23 12.57
N PRO A 66 -9.41 10.17 13.55
CA PRO A 66 -10.57 10.23 14.44
C PRO A 66 -11.91 10.41 13.72
N ASN A 67 -11.93 11.16 12.61
CA ASN A 67 -13.15 11.47 11.89
C ASN A 67 -13.39 10.60 10.64
N ASP A 68 -12.52 9.64 10.34
CA ASP A 68 -12.47 8.87 9.08
C ASP A 68 -12.61 9.76 7.83
N LYS A 69 -11.90 10.89 7.81
CA LYS A 69 -11.92 11.84 6.69
C LYS A 69 -10.63 11.76 5.91
N THR A 70 -10.77 11.73 4.59
CA THR A 70 -9.64 11.74 3.65
C THR A 70 -9.80 12.90 2.68
N VAL A 71 -8.82 13.80 2.65
CA VAL A 71 -8.75 14.91 1.68
C VAL A 71 -7.57 14.67 0.75
N VAL A 72 -7.83 14.67 -0.56
CA VAL A 72 -6.80 14.41 -1.58
C VAL A 72 -6.66 15.59 -2.52
N ASN A 73 -5.47 16.19 -2.51
CA ASN A 73 -5.11 17.28 -3.40
C ASN A 73 -4.07 16.83 -4.43
N GLY A 74 -4.22 17.27 -5.68
CA GLY A 74 -3.28 16.97 -6.76
C GLY A 74 -3.53 15.66 -7.52
N SER A 75 -2.54 15.27 -8.32
CA SER A 75 -2.63 14.15 -9.27
C SER A 75 -1.26 13.58 -9.66
N LEU A 76 -1.19 12.25 -9.75
CA LEU A 76 -0.02 11.51 -10.22
C LEU A 76 0.08 11.43 -11.76
N ARG A 77 -0.87 11.99 -12.52
CA ARG A 77 -0.92 11.86 -14.00
C ARG A 77 0.40 12.24 -14.68
N ARG A 78 1.06 13.30 -14.19
CA ARG A 78 2.32 13.81 -14.74
C ARG A 78 3.52 12.87 -14.49
N ILE A 79 3.43 11.99 -13.50
CA ILE A 79 4.49 11.06 -13.10
C ILE A 79 4.06 9.60 -13.23
N HIS A 80 2.97 9.32 -13.95
CA HIS A 80 2.39 7.97 -14.04
C HIS A 80 3.37 6.90 -14.50
N LYS A 81 4.37 7.24 -15.34
CA LYS A 81 5.41 6.31 -15.78
C LYS A 81 6.32 5.86 -14.62
N HIS A 82 6.54 6.74 -13.65
CA HIS A 82 7.37 6.49 -12.46
C HIS A 82 6.58 5.84 -11.33
N THR A 83 5.25 6.00 -11.30
CA THR A 83 4.41 5.38 -10.29
C THR A 83 3.98 3.96 -10.65
N LYS A 84 4.04 3.55 -11.92
CA LYS A 84 3.66 2.19 -12.35
C LYS A 84 4.41 1.10 -11.55
N PRO A 85 3.70 0.05 -11.09
CA PRO A 85 2.30 -0.29 -11.41
C PRO A 85 1.24 0.44 -10.55
N PHE A 86 1.65 1.19 -9.55
CA PHE A 86 0.77 1.87 -8.60
C PHE A 86 0.01 3.05 -9.23
N LYS A 87 -1.29 3.09 -8.94
CA LYS A 87 -2.23 4.15 -9.34
C LYS A 87 -2.54 5.05 -8.14
N LYS A 88 -3.23 6.16 -8.40
CA LYS A 88 -3.65 7.14 -7.38
C LYS A 88 -4.31 6.48 -6.16
N HIS A 89 -5.26 5.57 -6.36
CA HIS A 89 -5.95 4.91 -5.24
C HIS A 89 -5.02 4.05 -4.39
N ASN A 90 -4.00 3.41 -4.98
CA ASN A 90 -3.04 2.62 -4.21
C ASN A 90 -2.25 3.50 -3.25
N TYR A 91 -1.81 4.68 -3.70
CA TYR A 91 -1.13 5.63 -2.82
C TYR A 91 -2.04 6.17 -1.72
N ILE A 92 -3.30 6.48 -2.03
CA ILE A 92 -4.26 6.93 -1.01
C ILE A 92 -4.44 5.84 0.05
N GLN A 93 -4.58 4.58 -0.37
CA GLN A 93 -4.74 3.45 0.53
C GLN A 93 -3.48 3.24 1.40
N ILE A 94 -2.30 3.22 0.79
CA ILE A 94 -1.02 3.12 1.53
C ILE A 94 -0.91 4.22 2.58
N ILE A 95 -1.21 5.47 2.21
CA ILE A 95 -1.14 6.60 3.14
C ILE A 95 -2.19 6.49 4.25
N LYS A 96 -3.38 5.95 3.96
CA LYS A 96 -4.41 5.71 4.97
C LYS A 96 -3.97 4.62 5.97
N ASP A 97 -3.51 3.48 5.47
CA ASP A 97 -3.07 2.36 6.29
C ASP A 97 -1.89 2.78 7.19
N GLU A 98 -0.93 3.54 6.66
CA GLU A 98 0.19 4.08 7.43
C GLU A 98 -0.25 5.16 8.43
N ALA A 99 -1.22 6.01 8.07
CA ALA A 99 -1.75 7.01 8.99
C ALA A 99 -2.41 6.37 10.21
N GLU A 100 -3.22 5.34 10.02
CA GLU A 100 -3.82 4.55 11.11
C GLU A 100 -2.72 3.98 12.01
N PHE A 101 -1.70 3.33 11.42
CA PHE A 101 -0.57 2.80 12.15
C PHE A 101 0.17 3.87 12.99
N TYR A 102 0.47 5.04 12.42
CA TYR A 102 1.18 6.10 13.13
C TYR A 102 0.38 6.67 14.30
N ILE A 103 -0.93 6.88 14.13
CA ILE A 103 -1.79 7.39 15.19
C ILE A 103 -1.99 6.35 16.31
N GLU A 104 -2.25 5.09 15.96
CA GLU A 104 -2.42 4.00 16.94
C GLU A 104 -1.18 3.79 17.81
N ASN A 105 0.01 3.88 17.21
CA ASN A 105 1.28 3.67 17.89
C ASN A 105 1.91 4.95 18.45
N LYS A 106 1.21 6.10 18.36
CA LYS A 106 1.70 7.42 18.81
C LYS A 106 3.06 7.81 18.20
N ILE A 107 3.27 7.50 16.93
CA ILE A 107 4.50 7.78 16.19
C ILE A 107 4.42 9.21 15.64
N ALA A 108 5.12 10.14 16.27
CA ALA A 108 5.18 11.54 15.83
C ALA A 108 6.10 11.75 14.60
N ASN A 109 7.17 10.97 14.51
CA ASN A 109 8.18 11.09 13.46
C ASN A 109 8.41 9.72 12.79
N PRO A 110 7.68 9.42 11.70
CA PRO A 110 7.82 8.14 11.00
C PRO A 110 9.23 7.84 10.52
N LYS A 111 9.99 8.87 10.13
CA LYS A 111 11.35 8.67 9.62
C LYS A 111 12.27 8.15 10.72
N GLU A 112 12.26 8.83 11.87
CA GLU A 112 13.06 8.44 13.05
C GLU A 112 12.66 7.05 13.56
N TYR A 113 11.37 6.74 13.59
CA TYR A 113 10.87 5.41 13.96
C TYR A 113 11.49 4.27 13.13
N TYR A 114 11.55 4.42 11.80
CA TYR A 114 12.13 3.38 10.94
C TYR A 114 13.66 3.38 10.94
N ASP A 115 14.29 4.53 11.11
CA ASP A 115 15.74 4.61 11.26
C ASP A 115 16.19 3.82 12.51
N ASP A 116 15.47 3.92 13.63
CA ASP A 116 15.73 3.16 14.87
C ASP A 116 15.36 1.66 14.76
N PHE A 117 14.35 1.32 13.97
CA PHE A 117 13.88 -0.06 13.86
C PHE A 117 14.81 -0.93 12.98
N PHE A 118 15.48 -0.33 12.01
CA PHE A 118 16.35 -1.02 11.05
C PHE A 118 17.85 -0.76 11.26
N SER A 119 18.23 0.00 12.30
CA SER A 119 19.61 0.16 12.77
C SER A 119 20.10 -1.06 13.54
#